data_AF-A0A3C2DUI4-F1
#
_entry.id   AF-A0A3C2DUI4-F1
#
_cell.length_a   1.000
_cell.length_b   1.000
_cell.length_c   1.000
_cell.angle_alpha   90.00
_cell.angle_beta   90.00
_cell.angle_gamma   90.00
#
_symmetry.space_group_name_H-M   'P 1'
#
loop_
_entity.id
_entity.type
_entity.pdbx_description
1 polymer ?
#
loop_
_entity_poly.entity_id
_entity_poly.type
_entity_poly.pdbx_seq_one_letter_code
_entity_poly.pdbx_strand_id
1 'polypeptide(L)'
;LFIVSVLTYIMRRLMKLLHILNEEVLLVITFIISVISIYLAQKGYNSGVYLCLVKAGFLLPYFQMGFVYKKYESLLGKHKAVLIGVITCCVYALLVLSKGDIGIGVVFAKFTGNPLILTALTILEILLTATICEILAPAFCKSSIVRKIGDNTFSIMMHHGIILFSVNLVIYIMSKFVDISGFDVAAFKSTLWYAYPWRDSRIYLFYVILAVAVPIVIKDISNKAVLRVYNRKNKSAEEKLT
;
A
#
# COMPACT_ATOMS: atom_id res chain seq x y z
N LEU A 1 8.30 1.64 -2.87
CA LEU A 1 8.31 0.37 -3.65
C LEU A 1 9.51 0.30 -4.58
N PHE A 2 9.69 1.20 -5.56
CA PHE A 2 10.84 1.16 -6.49
C PHE A 2 12.20 0.96 -5.80
N ILE A 3 12.55 1.81 -4.83
CA ILE A 3 13.82 1.71 -4.09
C ILE A 3 13.95 0.38 -3.35
N VAL A 4 12.88 -0.07 -2.71
CA VAL A 4 12.86 -1.37 -2.00
C VAL A 4 13.16 -2.51 -2.98
N SER A 5 12.51 -2.52 -4.15
CA SER A 5 12.75 -3.52 -5.18
C SER A 5 14.19 -3.50 -5.71
N VAL A 6 14.77 -2.32 -5.93
CA VAL A 6 16.18 -2.16 -6.34
C VAL A 6 17.11 -2.68 -5.25
N LEU A 7 16.91 -2.30 -3.99
CA LEU A 7 17.71 -2.76 -2.86
C LEU A 7 17.62 -4.28 -2.70
N THR A 8 16.42 -4.86 -2.75
CA THR A 8 16.24 -6.32 -2.68
C THR A 8 16.95 -7.02 -3.84
N TYR A 9 16.88 -6.49 -5.06
CA TYR A 9 17.59 -7.05 -6.21
C TYR A 9 19.11 -7.04 -6.00
N ILE A 10 19.68 -5.91 -5.54
CA ILE A 10 21.11 -5.78 -5.24
C ILE A 10 21.52 -6.75 -4.14
N MET A 11 20.80 -6.80 -3.02
CA MET A 11 21.07 -7.72 -1.91
C MET A 11 21.07 -9.18 -2.37
N ARG A 12 20.08 -9.59 -3.17
CA ARG A 12 20.01 -10.94 -3.74
C ARG A 12 21.18 -11.22 -4.66
N ARG A 13 21.55 -10.28 -5.52
CA ARG A 13 22.70 -10.45 -6.43
C ARG A 13 23.99 -10.62 -5.65
N LEU A 14 24.20 -9.83 -4.60
CA LEU A 14 25.36 -9.95 -3.71
C LEU A 14 25.40 -11.30 -2.99
N MET A 15 24.28 -11.76 -2.41
CA MET A 15 24.23 -13.06 -1.74
C MET A 15 24.45 -14.24 -2.69
N LYS A 16 24.02 -14.13 -3.96
CA LYS A 16 24.34 -15.11 -4.99
C LYS A 16 25.84 -15.16 -5.30
N LEU A 17 26.48 -14.00 -5.42
CA LEU A 17 27.94 -13.91 -5.64
C LEU A 17 28.73 -14.52 -4.48
N LEU A 18 28.22 -14.39 -3.26
CA LEU A 18 28.81 -14.96 -2.05
C LEU A 18 28.42 -16.43 -1.80
N HIS A 19 27.63 -17.06 -2.69
CA HIS A 19 27.13 -18.43 -2.56
C HIS A 19 26.32 -18.73 -1.27
N ILE A 20 25.79 -17.71 -0.60
CA ILE A 20 25.03 -17.82 0.65
C ILE A 20 23.54 -17.52 0.47
N LEU A 21 23.03 -17.47 -0.77
CA LEU A 21 21.63 -17.12 -1.01
C LEU A 21 20.70 -18.13 -0.34
N ASN A 22 20.08 -17.67 0.74
CA ASN A 22 19.05 -18.37 1.49
C ASN A 22 17.99 -17.31 1.86
N GLU A 23 16.72 -17.62 1.59
CA GLU A 23 15.61 -16.66 1.72
C GLU A 23 15.37 -16.26 3.18
N GLU A 24 15.61 -17.19 4.09
CA GLU A 24 15.50 -17.06 5.53
C GLU A 24 16.66 -16.21 6.08
N VAL A 25 17.88 -16.43 5.60
CA VAL A 25 19.04 -15.57 5.94
C VAL A 25 18.81 -14.14 5.46
N LEU A 26 18.33 -13.97 4.22
CA LEU A 26 18.01 -12.64 3.70
C LEU A 26 16.86 -12.00 4.48
N LEU A 27 15.87 -12.77 4.92
CA LEU A 27 14.81 -12.28 5.80
C LEU A 27 15.38 -11.76 7.12
N VAL A 28 16.27 -12.51 7.79
CA VAL A 28 16.95 -12.06 9.03
C VAL A 28 17.75 -10.78 8.81
N ILE A 29 18.48 -10.67 7.70
CA ILE A 29 19.22 -9.44 7.37
C ILE A 29 18.26 -8.25 7.20
N THR A 30 17.19 -8.42 6.42
CA THR A 30 16.19 -7.37 6.21
C THR A 30 15.42 -7.02 7.49
N PHE A 31 15.20 -7.99 8.38
CA PHE A 31 14.63 -7.78 9.71
C PHE A 31 15.49 -6.82 10.51
N ILE A 32 16.80 -7.08 10.60
CA ILE A 32 17.75 -6.23 11.32
C ILE A 32 17.77 -4.82 10.74
N ILE A 33 17.78 -4.69 9.40
CA ILE A 33 17.72 -3.38 8.74
C ILE A 33 16.44 -2.61 9.10
N SER A 34 15.29 -3.28 9.16
CA SER A 34 14.03 -2.65 9.58
C SER A 34 14.09 -2.16 11.03
N VAL A 35 14.61 -2.98 11.95
CA VAL A 35 14.76 -2.60 13.37
C VAL A 35 15.63 -1.35 13.50
N ILE A 36 16.76 -1.31 12.80
CA ILE A 36 17.65 -0.13 12.75
C ILE A 36 16.92 1.07 12.13
N SER A 37 16.18 0.86 11.05
CA SER A 37 15.46 1.94 10.36
C SER A 37 14.39 2.58 11.23
N ILE A 38 13.63 1.76 11.98
CA ILE A 38 12.63 2.25 12.95
C ILE A 38 13.34 3.02 14.07
N TYR A 39 14.42 2.48 14.63
CA TYR A 39 15.20 3.15 15.67
C TYR A 39 15.74 4.51 15.22
N LEU A 40 16.30 4.59 14.01
CA LEU A 40 16.79 5.85 13.44
C LEU A 40 15.65 6.85 13.22
N ALA A 41 14.51 6.40 12.69
CA ALA A 41 13.35 7.26 12.52
C ALA A 41 12.83 7.82 13.87
N GLN A 42 12.84 7.02 14.93
CA GLN A 42 12.51 7.44 16.30
C GLN A 42 13.51 8.46 16.87
N LYS A 43 14.77 8.44 16.43
CA LYS A 43 15.79 9.44 16.80
C LYS A 43 15.74 10.71 15.95
N GLY A 44 14.77 10.85 15.05
CA GLY A 44 14.55 12.05 14.24
C GLY A 44 15.14 12.00 12.83
N TYR A 45 15.68 10.85 12.39
CA TYR A 45 16.15 10.66 11.01
C TYR A 45 14.97 10.38 10.04
N ASN A 46 13.93 11.20 10.09
CA ASN A 46 12.69 11.04 9.31
C ASN A 46 12.42 12.23 8.38
N SER A 47 13.46 12.95 7.96
CA SER A 47 13.38 14.08 7.03
C SER A 47 14.35 13.92 5.84
N GLY A 48 14.09 14.66 4.75
CA GLY A 48 14.94 14.69 3.57
C GLY A 48 15.26 13.31 2.98
N VAL A 49 16.54 13.05 2.70
CA VAL A 49 17.03 11.76 2.18
C VAL A 49 16.85 10.64 3.20
N TYR A 50 17.02 10.93 4.50
CA TYR A 50 16.87 9.93 5.56
C TYR A 50 15.46 9.35 5.62
N LEU A 51 14.43 10.18 5.43
CA LEU A 51 13.04 9.73 5.33
C LEU A 51 12.88 8.62 4.28
N CYS A 52 13.52 8.78 3.12
CA CYS A 52 13.47 7.80 2.06
C CYS A 52 14.15 6.49 2.47
N LEU A 53 15.34 6.58 3.09
CA LEU A 53 16.12 5.44 3.53
C LEU A 53 15.44 4.64 4.65
N VAL A 54 14.95 5.31 5.70
CA VAL A 54 14.28 4.61 6.82
C VAL A 54 12.98 3.95 6.37
N LYS A 55 12.24 4.57 5.43
CA LYS A 55 11.04 3.96 4.83
C LYS A 55 11.40 2.74 3.99
N ALA A 56 12.45 2.84 3.18
CA ALA A 56 12.90 1.71 2.38
C ALA A 56 13.35 0.55 3.28
N GLY A 57 14.16 0.84 4.29
CA GLY A 57 14.66 -0.16 5.24
C GLY A 57 13.57 -0.82 6.07
N PHE A 58 12.57 -0.07 6.54
CA PHE A 58 11.38 -0.61 7.19
C PHE A 58 10.58 -1.57 6.29
N LEU A 59 10.46 -1.26 5.00
CA LEU A 59 9.69 -2.06 4.04
C LEU A 59 10.43 -3.29 3.49
N LEU A 60 11.75 -3.39 3.67
CA LEU A 60 12.55 -4.51 3.17
C LEU A 60 12.08 -5.89 3.66
N PRO A 61 11.88 -6.13 4.97
CA PRO A 61 11.41 -7.44 5.43
C PRO A 61 10.00 -7.75 4.95
N TYR A 62 9.15 -6.72 4.76
CA TYR A 62 7.81 -6.89 4.19
C TYR A 62 7.88 -7.44 2.77
N PHE A 63 8.78 -6.88 1.95
CA PHE A 63 8.99 -7.33 0.57
C PHE A 63 9.68 -8.70 0.52
N GLN A 64 10.67 -8.95 1.39
CA GLN A 64 11.40 -10.21 1.47
C GLN A 64 10.51 -11.37 1.95
N MET A 65 9.56 -11.11 2.84
CA MET A 65 8.61 -12.11 3.33
C MET A 65 7.78 -12.72 2.19
N GLY A 66 7.48 -11.97 1.13
CA GLY A 66 6.79 -12.51 -0.05
C GLY A 66 7.56 -13.64 -0.75
N PHE A 67 8.90 -13.58 -0.77
CA PHE A 67 9.72 -14.64 -1.35
C PHE A 67 9.80 -15.86 -0.43
N VAL A 68 9.93 -15.65 0.88
CA VAL A 68 9.88 -16.72 1.89
C VAL A 68 8.52 -17.42 1.83
N TYR A 69 7.44 -16.65 1.76
CA TYR A 69 6.09 -17.18 1.63
C TYR A 69 5.95 -18.07 0.40
N LYS A 70 6.40 -17.61 -0.77
CA LYS A 70 6.40 -18.40 -2.01
C LYS A 70 7.22 -19.69 -1.90
N LYS A 71 8.34 -19.68 -1.17
CA LYS A 71 9.15 -20.88 -0.92
C LYS A 71 8.40 -21.95 -0.13
N TYR A 72 7.56 -21.54 0.82
CA TYR A 72 6.82 -22.44 1.73
C TYR A 72 5.34 -22.61 1.38
N GLU A 73 4.87 -22.06 0.26
CA GLU A 73 3.46 -22.04 -0.14
C GLU A 73 2.81 -23.44 -0.12
N SER A 74 3.51 -24.46 -0.62
CA SER A 74 3.02 -25.84 -0.66
C SER A 74 2.83 -26.47 0.73
N LEU A 75 3.66 -26.08 1.70
CA LEU A 75 3.59 -26.54 3.09
C LEU A 75 2.52 -25.78 3.87
N LEU A 76 2.49 -24.45 3.73
CA LEU A 76 1.50 -23.57 4.34
C LEU A 76 0.09 -23.86 3.81
N GLY A 77 -0.01 -24.30 2.55
CA GLY A 77 -1.25 -24.60 1.85
C GLY A 77 -2.14 -25.64 2.53
N LYS A 78 -1.56 -26.60 3.24
CA LYS A 78 -2.30 -27.69 3.90
C LYS A 78 -2.95 -27.29 5.23
N HIS A 79 -2.45 -26.22 5.86
CA HIS A 79 -2.82 -25.85 7.23
C HIS A 79 -3.11 -24.35 7.39
N LYS A 80 -3.64 -23.70 6.35
CA LYS A 80 -3.87 -22.25 6.34
C LYS A 80 -4.71 -21.74 7.52
N ALA A 81 -5.76 -22.47 7.93
CA ALA A 81 -6.58 -22.08 9.07
C ALA A 81 -5.81 -22.12 10.41
N VAL A 82 -4.98 -23.15 10.60
CA VAL A 82 -4.11 -23.28 11.78
C VAL A 82 -3.05 -22.17 11.76
N LEU A 83 -2.46 -21.90 10.59
CA LEU A 83 -1.49 -20.84 10.40
C LEU A 83 -2.07 -19.47 10.80
N ILE A 84 -3.30 -19.15 10.38
CA ILE A 84 -3.99 -17.93 10.80
C ILE A 84 -4.11 -17.88 12.33
N GLY A 85 -4.57 -18.97 12.96
CA GLY A 85 -4.70 -19.04 14.42
C GLY A 85 -3.37 -18.83 15.15
N VAL A 86 -2.30 -19.45 14.67
CA VAL A 86 -0.94 -19.29 15.23
C VAL A 86 -0.45 -17.85 15.06
N ILE A 87 -0.60 -17.26 13.87
CA ILE A 87 -0.19 -15.87 13.62
C ILE A 87 -0.96 -14.91 14.51
N THR A 88 -2.28 -15.06 14.61
CA THR A 88 -3.12 -14.22 15.49
C THR A 88 -2.70 -14.34 16.96
N CYS A 89 -2.36 -15.56 17.42
CA CYS A 89 -1.81 -15.78 18.76
C CYS A 89 -0.47 -15.06 18.96
N CYS A 90 0.45 -15.17 18.00
CA CYS A 90 1.73 -14.45 18.03
C CYS A 90 1.55 -12.92 18.03
N VAL A 91 0.65 -12.40 17.21
CA VAL A 91 0.30 -10.96 17.18
C VAL A 91 -0.22 -10.54 18.54
N TYR A 92 -1.19 -11.26 19.10
CA TYR A 92 -1.74 -10.96 20.43
C TYR A 92 -0.66 -10.97 21.52
N ALA A 93 0.20 -11.99 21.54
CA ALA A 93 1.31 -12.08 22.49
C ALA A 93 2.26 -10.88 22.36
N LEU A 94 2.64 -10.49 21.14
CA LEU A 94 3.49 -9.32 20.89
C LEU A 94 2.84 -8.01 21.33
N LEU A 95 1.52 -7.87 21.14
CA LEU A 95 0.77 -6.70 21.61
C LEU A 95 0.78 -6.63 23.15
N VAL A 96 0.55 -7.75 23.85
CA VAL A 96 0.64 -7.80 25.32
C VAL A 96 2.06 -7.47 25.82
N LEU A 97 3.09 -8.00 25.14
CA LEU A 97 4.49 -7.74 25.48
C LEU A 97 4.94 -6.29 25.21
N SER A 98 4.25 -5.58 24.33
CA SER A 98 4.61 -4.20 23.99
C SER A 98 4.41 -3.20 25.13
N LYS A 99 3.51 -3.50 26.09
CA LYS A 99 3.21 -2.72 27.31
C LYS A 99 2.95 -1.21 27.09
N GLY A 100 2.67 -0.77 25.86
CA GLY A 100 2.49 0.65 25.54
C GLY A 100 1.94 0.86 24.14
N ASP A 101 1.76 2.13 23.77
CA ASP A 101 1.17 2.48 22.48
C ASP A 101 2.07 2.06 21.31
N ILE A 102 1.47 1.34 20.38
CA ILE A 102 2.06 0.97 19.10
C ILE A 102 1.50 1.87 18.02
N GLY A 103 2.38 2.55 17.29
CA GLY A 103 2.00 3.41 16.17
C GLY A 103 2.92 3.19 14.98
N ILE A 104 2.34 2.93 13.80
CA ILE A 104 3.09 2.78 12.55
C ILE A 104 2.55 3.78 11.53
N GLY A 105 3.33 4.82 11.27
CA GLY A 105 3.06 5.87 10.29
C GLY A 105 4.09 5.90 9.18
N VAL A 106 4.02 4.94 8.25
CA VAL A 106 5.05 4.71 7.20
C VAL A 106 5.25 5.93 6.30
N VAL A 107 4.18 6.68 5.97
CA VAL A 107 4.25 7.83 5.06
C VAL A 107 5.30 8.85 5.52
N PHE A 108 5.31 9.13 6.82
CA PHE A 108 6.20 10.10 7.48
C PHE A 108 7.27 9.45 8.36
N ALA A 109 7.45 8.13 8.25
CA ALA A 109 8.34 7.35 9.13
C ALA A 109 8.19 7.69 10.61
N LYS A 110 6.95 7.78 11.08
CA LYS A 110 6.64 7.98 12.51
C LYS A 110 6.32 6.63 13.12
N PHE A 111 7.11 6.21 14.09
CA PHE A 111 6.98 4.92 14.74
C PHE A 111 6.97 5.08 16.26
N THR A 112 5.99 4.48 16.93
CA THR A 112 5.86 4.48 18.40
C THR A 112 5.88 3.04 18.88
N GLY A 113 6.67 2.76 19.92
CA GLY A 113 6.85 1.42 20.49
C GLY A 113 8.22 0.81 20.20
N ASN A 114 8.42 -0.43 20.65
CA ASN A 114 9.70 -1.14 20.53
C ASN A 114 9.99 -1.54 19.06
N PRO A 115 11.13 -1.14 18.46
CA PRO A 115 11.48 -1.45 17.07
C PRO A 115 11.46 -2.94 16.70
N LEU A 116 11.85 -3.83 17.61
CA LEU A 116 11.81 -5.28 17.39
C LEU A 116 10.37 -5.78 17.29
N ILE A 117 9.51 -5.35 18.22
CA ILE A 117 8.09 -5.72 18.23
C ILE A 117 7.40 -5.20 16.98
N LEU A 118 7.64 -3.94 16.61
CA LEU A 118 7.06 -3.33 15.40
C LEU A 118 7.47 -4.09 14.14
N THR A 119 8.75 -4.46 14.01
CA THR A 119 9.24 -5.24 12.86
C THR A 119 8.61 -6.64 12.81
N ALA A 120 8.50 -7.31 13.97
CA ALA A 120 7.88 -8.64 14.05
C ALA A 120 6.39 -8.60 13.68
N LEU A 121 5.63 -7.63 14.23
CA LEU A 121 4.22 -7.42 13.89
C LEU A 121 4.03 -7.19 12.39
N THR A 122 4.90 -6.38 11.79
CA THR A 122 4.87 -6.04 10.36
C THR A 122 5.06 -7.30 9.48
N ILE A 123 5.94 -8.23 9.86
CA ILE A 123 6.13 -9.50 9.13
C ILE A 123 4.94 -10.44 9.31
N LEU A 124 4.39 -10.53 10.53
CA LEU A 124 3.21 -11.34 10.80
C LEU A 124 1.99 -10.81 10.06
N GLU A 125 1.85 -9.49 9.93
CA GLU A 125 0.77 -8.83 9.20
C GLU A 125 0.77 -9.20 7.72
N ILE A 126 1.93 -9.14 7.03
CA ILE A 126 1.99 -9.51 5.61
C ILE A 126 1.73 -11.00 5.41
N LEU A 127 2.24 -11.84 6.31
CA LEU A 127 2.01 -13.29 6.26
C LEU A 127 0.52 -13.62 6.47
N LEU A 128 -0.12 -12.98 7.44
CA LEU A 128 -1.55 -13.11 7.70
C LEU A 128 -2.37 -12.67 6.49
N THR A 129 -2.06 -11.49 5.96
CA THR A 129 -2.78 -10.90 4.82
C THR A 129 -2.64 -11.76 3.58
N ALA A 130 -1.43 -12.23 3.24
CA ALA A 130 -1.21 -13.13 2.12
C ALA A 130 -2.01 -14.44 2.25
N THR A 131 -2.01 -15.03 3.45
CA THR A 131 -2.75 -16.26 3.74
C THR A 131 -4.26 -16.06 3.57
N ILE A 132 -4.80 -14.96 4.10
CA ILE A 132 -6.22 -14.61 3.95
C ILE A 132 -6.56 -14.38 2.47
N CYS A 133 -5.74 -13.62 1.74
CA CYS A 133 -5.94 -13.35 0.32
C CYS A 133 -6.01 -14.64 -0.51
N GLU A 134 -5.17 -15.63 -0.23
CA GLU A 134 -5.24 -16.91 -0.95
C GLU A 134 -6.48 -17.75 -0.63
N ILE A 135 -6.95 -17.74 0.61
CA ILE A 135 -8.20 -18.43 0.99
C ILE A 135 -9.39 -17.77 0.31
N LEU A 136 -9.38 -16.44 0.23
CA LEU A 136 -10.46 -15.65 -0.35
C LEU A 136 -10.39 -15.59 -1.89
N ALA A 137 -9.23 -15.81 -2.50
CA ALA A 137 -9.05 -15.69 -3.95
C ALA A 137 -10.09 -16.48 -4.77
N PRO A 138 -10.40 -17.77 -4.50
CA PRO A 138 -11.39 -18.51 -5.28
C PRO A 138 -12.80 -17.89 -5.24
N ALA A 139 -13.17 -17.23 -4.14
CA ALA A 139 -14.47 -16.58 -3.99
C ALA A 139 -14.54 -15.27 -4.77
N PHE A 140 -13.47 -14.48 -4.78
CA PHE A 140 -13.46 -13.15 -5.39
C PHE A 140 -12.96 -13.11 -6.84
N CYS A 141 -12.16 -14.07 -7.29
CA CYS A 141 -11.60 -14.09 -8.65
C CYS A 141 -12.66 -14.18 -9.76
N LYS A 142 -13.88 -14.65 -9.45
CA LYS A 142 -15.00 -14.70 -10.40
C LYS A 142 -15.67 -13.34 -10.62
N SER A 143 -15.48 -12.38 -9.71
CA SER A 143 -16.11 -11.06 -9.80
C SER A 143 -15.35 -10.16 -10.79
N SER A 144 -16.04 -9.71 -11.83
CA SER A 144 -15.50 -8.74 -12.79
C SER A 144 -15.14 -7.41 -12.12
N ILE A 145 -15.90 -7.00 -11.10
CA ILE A 145 -15.66 -5.77 -10.32
C ILE A 145 -14.36 -5.89 -9.55
N VAL A 146 -14.16 -6.99 -8.81
CA VAL A 146 -12.94 -7.18 -8.01
C VAL A 146 -11.71 -7.23 -8.92
N ARG A 147 -11.80 -7.96 -10.04
CA ARG A 147 -10.71 -8.00 -11.01
C ARG A 147 -10.40 -6.61 -11.57
N LYS A 148 -11.43 -5.84 -11.94
CA LYS A 148 -11.26 -4.46 -12.43
C LYS A 148 -10.62 -3.55 -11.39
N ILE A 149 -10.95 -3.69 -10.10
CA ILE A 149 -10.29 -2.93 -9.04
C ILE A 149 -8.82 -3.36 -8.91
N GLY A 150 -8.56 -4.68 -8.89
CA GLY A 150 -7.22 -5.28 -8.80
C GLY A 150 -6.26 -4.80 -9.90
N ASP A 151 -6.73 -4.82 -11.16
CA ASP A 151 -5.97 -4.39 -12.34
C ASP A 151 -5.67 -2.88 -12.37
N ASN A 152 -6.29 -2.13 -11.45
CA ASN A 152 -6.21 -0.67 -11.38
C ASN A 152 -5.68 -0.14 -10.04
N THR A 153 -5.20 -1.02 -9.15
CA THR A 153 -4.66 -0.66 -7.83
C THR A 153 -3.63 0.47 -7.87
N PHE A 154 -2.71 0.47 -8.83
CA PHE A 154 -1.74 1.55 -9.00
C PHE A 154 -2.41 2.90 -9.34
N SER A 155 -3.35 2.90 -10.28
CA SER A 155 -4.08 4.11 -10.67
C SER A 155 -4.89 4.65 -9.49
N ILE A 156 -5.57 3.77 -8.75
CA ILE A 156 -6.31 4.12 -7.54
C ILE A 156 -5.37 4.74 -6.50
N MET A 157 -4.26 4.09 -6.18
CA MET A 157 -3.27 4.58 -5.21
C MET A 157 -2.67 5.94 -5.59
N MET A 158 -2.47 6.22 -6.88
CA MET A 158 -1.90 7.49 -7.32
C MET A 158 -2.91 8.64 -7.34
N HIS A 159 -4.20 8.36 -7.60
CA HIS A 159 -5.18 9.43 -7.89
C HIS A 159 -6.22 9.62 -6.79
N HIS A 160 -6.44 8.66 -5.88
CA HIS A 160 -7.50 8.75 -4.86
C HIS A 160 -7.40 10.04 -4.04
N GLY A 161 -6.21 10.45 -3.61
CA GLY A 161 -6.02 11.69 -2.84
C GLY A 161 -6.48 12.94 -3.60
N ILE A 162 -6.12 13.06 -4.88
CA ILE A 162 -6.53 14.19 -5.73
C ILE A 162 -8.04 14.18 -5.94
N ILE A 163 -8.64 13.01 -6.16
CA ILE A 163 -10.09 12.89 -6.36
C ILE A 163 -10.86 13.32 -5.11
N LEU A 164 -10.45 12.84 -3.93
CA LEU A 164 -11.06 13.23 -2.66
C LEU A 164 -10.94 14.74 -2.45
N PHE A 165 -9.76 15.31 -2.74
CA PHE A 165 -9.57 16.76 -2.69
C PHE A 165 -10.49 17.50 -3.67
N SER A 166 -10.60 17.05 -4.93
CA SER A 166 -11.44 17.66 -5.96
C SER A 166 -12.93 17.64 -5.59
N VAL A 167 -13.43 16.54 -5.01
CA VAL A 167 -14.82 16.46 -4.53
C VAL A 167 -15.08 17.54 -3.48
N ASN A 168 -14.21 17.66 -2.49
CA ASN A 168 -14.35 18.69 -1.46
C ASN A 168 -14.15 20.11 -2.00
N LEU A 169 -13.30 20.29 -3.01
CA LEU A 169 -13.12 21.58 -3.67
C LEU A 169 -14.41 22.02 -4.37
N VAL A 170 -15.12 21.12 -5.04
CA VAL A 170 -16.43 21.42 -5.65
C VAL A 170 -17.44 21.82 -4.57
N ILE A 171 -17.51 21.08 -3.47
CA ILE A 171 -18.41 21.41 -2.34
C ILE A 171 -18.04 22.77 -1.74
N TYR A 172 -16.76 23.07 -1.57
CA TYR A 172 -16.29 24.38 -1.10
C TYR A 172 -16.67 25.52 -2.06
N ILE A 173 -16.59 25.31 -3.37
CA ILE A 173 -17.03 26.31 -4.35
C ILE A 173 -18.55 26.51 -4.22
N MET A 174 -19.32 25.43 -4.13
CA MET A 174 -20.77 25.49 -3.95
C MET A 174 -21.17 26.18 -2.64
N SER A 175 -20.40 25.99 -1.56
CA SER A 175 -20.66 26.62 -0.26
C SER A 175 -20.52 28.14 -0.27
N LYS A 176 -19.94 28.73 -1.33
CA LYS A 176 -19.90 30.18 -1.53
C LYS A 176 -21.17 30.75 -2.13
N PHE A 177 -21.98 29.91 -2.79
CA PHE A 177 -23.20 30.30 -3.48
C PHE A 177 -24.46 29.84 -2.75
N VAL A 178 -24.36 28.75 -1.98
CA VAL A 178 -25.45 28.13 -1.22
C VAL A 178 -24.95 27.86 0.20
N ASP A 179 -25.79 28.07 1.20
CA ASP A 179 -25.44 27.70 2.57
C ASP A 179 -25.38 26.16 2.70
N ILE A 180 -24.16 25.64 2.79
CA ILE A 180 -23.88 24.22 2.98
C ILE A 180 -23.55 24.02 4.46
N SER A 181 -24.59 23.68 5.24
CA SER A 181 -24.48 23.44 6.67
C SER A 181 -23.39 22.40 6.97
N GLY A 182 -22.51 22.71 7.92
CA GLY A 182 -21.46 21.80 8.41
C GLY A 182 -20.20 21.71 7.55
N PHE A 183 -20.03 22.55 6.52
CA PHE A 183 -18.76 22.61 5.77
C PHE A 183 -17.72 23.42 6.57
N ASP A 184 -16.65 22.75 6.99
CA ASP A 184 -15.57 23.34 7.77
C ASP A 184 -14.42 23.76 6.85
N VAL A 185 -14.38 25.06 6.55
CA VAL A 185 -13.37 25.67 5.66
C VAL A 185 -11.96 25.57 6.27
N ALA A 186 -11.82 25.62 7.59
CA ALA A 186 -10.51 25.52 8.24
C ALA A 186 -9.98 24.08 8.16
N ALA A 187 -10.83 23.09 8.41
CA ALA A 187 -10.50 21.68 8.23
C ALA A 187 -10.15 21.37 6.77
N PHE A 188 -10.94 21.83 5.80
CA PHE A 188 -10.65 21.65 4.38
C PHE A 188 -9.27 22.20 3.97
N LYS A 189 -8.87 23.37 4.48
CA LYS A 189 -7.57 23.98 4.15
C LYS A 189 -6.38 23.33 4.85
N SER A 190 -6.60 22.59 5.94
CA SER A 190 -5.53 22.03 6.77
C SER A 190 -5.20 20.58 6.47
N THR A 191 -6.10 19.82 5.83
CA THR A 191 -5.87 18.41 5.52
C THR A 191 -6.41 17.99 4.16
N LEU A 192 -5.63 17.16 3.46
CA LEU A 192 -6.03 16.54 2.20
C LEU A 192 -7.09 15.44 2.42
N TRP A 193 -7.25 14.99 3.66
CA TRP A 193 -8.18 13.92 4.08
C TRP A 193 -9.52 14.45 4.60
N TYR A 194 -9.86 15.71 4.28
CA TYR A 194 -11.17 16.25 4.61
C TYR A 194 -12.26 15.44 3.89
N ALA A 195 -13.38 15.19 4.56
CA ALA A 195 -14.55 14.56 3.95
C ALA A 195 -15.78 15.26 4.51
N TYR A 196 -16.63 15.78 3.62
CA TYR A 196 -17.86 16.47 3.98
C TYR A 196 -19.03 15.48 3.91
N PRO A 197 -19.96 15.49 4.89
CA PRO A 197 -19.97 16.22 6.15
C PRO A 197 -18.89 15.73 7.10
N TRP A 198 -18.22 16.67 7.75
CA TRP A 198 -17.11 16.35 8.63
C TRP A 198 -17.58 15.52 9.82
N ARG A 199 -16.94 14.37 10.04
CA ARG A 199 -17.24 13.39 11.11
C ARG A 199 -18.57 12.63 10.99
N ASP A 200 -19.27 12.66 9.84
CA ASP A 200 -20.38 11.72 9.61
C ASP A 200 -19.86 10.40 9.03
N SER A 201 -19.99 9.32 9.81
CA SER A 201 -19.47 8.00 9.43
C SER A 201 -20.16 7.41 8.21
N ARG A 202 -21.40 7.81 7.91
CA ARG A 202 -22.23 7.23 6.84
C ARG A 202 -21.75 7.61 5.44
N ILE A 203 -21.05 8.73 5.31
CA ILE A 203 -20.65 9.29 4.02
C ILE A 203 -19.24 8.87 3.61
N TYR A 204 -18.44 8.32 4.54
CA TYR A 204 -17.12 7.78 4.20
C TYR A 204 -17.17 6.67 3.16
N LEU A 205 -18.19 5.80 3.20
CA LEU A 205 -18.33 4.74 2.19
C LEU A 205 -18.49 5.33 0.78
N PHE A 206 -19.22 6.43 0.65
CA PHE A 206 -19.37 7.13 -0.62
C PHE A 206 -18.05 7.71 -1.12
N TYR A 207 -17.27 8.35 -0.22
CA TYR A 207 -15.92 8.84 -0.55
C TYR A 207 -14.98 7.71 -0.98
N VAL A 208 -15.04 6.55 -0.32
CA VAL A 208 -14.24 5.36 -0.70
C VAL A 208 -14.65 4.86 -2.08
N ILE A 209 -15.96 4.76 -2.37
CA ILE A 209 -16.46 4.36 -3.69
C ILE A 209 -15.94 5.32 -4.76
N LEU A 210 -16.02 6.63 -4.53
CA LEU A 210 -15.49 7.63 -5.48
C LEU A 210 -13.97 7.52 -5.66
N ALA A 211 -13.23 7.40 -4.57
CA ALA A 211 -11.77 7.23 -4.58
C ALA A 211 -11.32 5.99 -5.36
N VAL A 212 -12.15 4.94 -5.44
CA VAL A 212 -11.87 3.71 -6.19
C VAL A 212 -12.40 3.76 -7.62
N ALA A 213 -13.64 4.23 -7.83
CA ALA A 213 -14.31 4.18 -9.12
C ALA A 213 -13.78 5.24 -10.11
N VAL A 214 -13.56 6.47 -9.65
CA VAL A 214 -13.14 7.58 -10.53
C VAL A 214 -11.78 7.35 -11.19
N PRO A 215 -10.71 6.89 -10.49
CA PRO A 215 -9.43 6.58 -11.14
C PRO A 215 -9.56 5.51 -12.22
N ILE A 216 -10.38 4.49 -11.97
CA ILE A 216 -10.64 3.41 -12.95
C ILE A 216 -11.27 3.99 -14.21
N VAL A 217 -12.29 4.84 -14.07
CA VAL A 217 -12.96 5.49 -15.20
C VAL A 217 -12.00 6.39 -15.97
N ILE A 218 -11.20 7.21 -15.28
CA ILE A 218 -10.20 8.09 -15.90
C ILE A 218 -9.19 7.27 -16.72
N LYS A 219 -8.66 6.18 -16.16
CA LYS A 219 -7.72 5.31 -16.85
C LYS A 219 -8.36 4.66 -18.09
N ASP A 220 -9.59 4.17 -17.97
CA ASP A 220 -10.33 3.57 -19.09
C ASP A 220 -10.54 4.57 -20.23
N ILE A 221 -10.87 5.83 -19.91
CA ILE A 221 -11.03 6.91 -20.90
C ILE A 221 -9.68 7.24 -21.54
N SER A 222 -8.62 7.38 -20.75
CA SER A 222 -7.27 7.66 -21.22
C SER A 222 -6.78 6.59 -22.21
N ASN A 223 -6.94 5.30 -21.86
CA ASN A 223 -6.57 4.18 -22.72
C ASN A 223 -7.34 4.21 -24.05
N LYS A 224 -8.65 4.49 -24.01
CA LYS A 224 -9.46 4.63 -25.24
C LYS A 224 -9.01 5.81 -26.10
N ALA A 225 -8.63 6.94 -25.50
CA ALA A 225 -8.13 8.10 -26.22
C ALA A 225 -6.78 7.80 -26.91
N VAL A 226 -5.84 7.16 -26.20
CA VAL A 226 -4.55 6.75 -26.74
C VAL A 226 -4.73 5.78 -27.92
N LEU A 227 -5.60 4.78 -27.79
CA LEU A 227 -5.89 3.83 -28.88
C LEU A 227 -6.50 4.53 -30.10
N ARG A 228 -7.40 5.50 -29.90
CA ARG A 228 -7.96 6.29 -31.01
C ARG A 228 -6.88 7.08 -31.75
N VAL A 229 -5.94 7.70 -31.03
CA VAL A 229 -4.83 8.44 -31.64
C VAL A 229 -3.89 7.50 -32.40
N TYR A 230 -3.56 6.35 -31.81
CA TYR A 230 -2.72 5.34 -32.45
C TYR A 230 -3.35 4.81 -33.75
N ASN A 231 -4.63 4.44 -33.72
CA ASN A 231 -5.35 3.95 -34.90
C ASN A 231 -5.48 5.01 -36.00
N ARG A 232 -5.67 6.28 -35.65
CA ARG A 232 -5.64 7.38 -36.63
C ARG A 232 -4.28 7.51 -37.30
N LYS A 233 -3.19 7.42 -36.52
CA LYS A 233 -1.83 7.54 -37.04
C LYS A 233 -1.48 6.40 -38.00
N ASN A 234 -1.87 5.17 -37.69
CA ASN A 234 -1.63 4.02 -38.56
C ASN A 234 -2.45 4.10 -39.85
N LYS A 235 -3.72 4.52 -39.77
CA LYS A 235 -4.57 4.71 -40.96
C LYS A 235 -4.00 5.77 -41.92
N SER A 236 -3.52 6.89 -41.39
CA SER A 236 -2.85 7.93 -42.18
C SER A 236 -1.47 7.52 -42.72
N ALA A 237 -0.86 6.45 -42.20
CA ALA A 237 0.39 5.90 -42.74
C ALA A 237 0.12 4.93 -43.89
N GLU A 238 -0.92 4.10 -43.80
CA GLU A 238 -1.37 3.21 -44.88
C GLU A 238 -1.88 3.99 -46.10
N GLU A 239 -2.62 5.08 -45.90
CA GLU A 239 -3.09 5.98 -46.97
C GLU A 239 -1.96 6.76 -47.68
N LYS A 240 -0.74 6.80 -47.12
CA LYS A 240 0.44 7.42 -47.76
C LYS A 240 1.31 6.43 -48.52
N LEU A 241 1.08 5.13 -48.33
CA LEU A 241 1.79 4.03 -48.99
C LEU A 241 1.02 3.50 -50.22
N THR A 242 -0.18 4.02 -50.47
CA THR A 242 -1.03 3.75 -51.64
C THR A 242 -1.06 4.96 -52.55
#